data_AF-A0A4Y3NBR8-F1
#
_entry.id   AF-A0A4Y3NBR8-F1
#
_cell.length_a   1.000
_cell.length_b   1.000
_cell.length_c   1.000
_cell.angle_alpha   90.00
_cell.angle_beta   90.00
_cell.angle_gamma   90.00
#
_symmetry.space_group_name_H-M   'P 1'
#
loop_
_entity.id
_entity.type
_entity.pdbx_description
1 polymer ?
#
loop_
_entity_poly.entity_id
_entity_poly.type
_entity_poly.pdbx_seq_one_letter_code
_entity_poly.pdbx_strand_id
1 'polypeptide(L)'
;MAAHCTVPITTTQDALGHVHDGSPVIIPEDHFAEWLNPDLTDKADVQHLIKSLPKPMLTPRIVSSRVFSVRNNGPELIESEKI
;
A
#
# COMPACT_ATOMS: atom_id res chain seq x y z
N MET A 1 -9.37 -11.11 23.21
CA MET A 1 -9.02 -9.69 22.96
C MET A 1 -8.88 -9.54 21.45
N ALA A 2 -9.61 -8.63 20.81
CA ALA A 2 -9.48 -8.40 19.37
C ALA A 2 -8.37 -7.38 19.11
N ALA A 3 -7.40 -7.72 18.27
CA ALA A 3 -6.40 -6.78 17.78
C ALA A 3 -6.96 -6.04 16.56
N HIS A 4 -6.71 -4.74 16.48
CA HIS A 4 -7.11 -3.89 15.36
C HIS A 4 -5.86 -3.26 14.77
N CYS A 5 -5.84 -3.11 13.45
CA CYS A 5 -4.76 -2.46 12.72
C CYS A 5 -5.35 -1.40 11.78
N THR A 6 -4.56 -0.39 11.45
CA THR A 6 -4.90 0.62 10.46
C THR A 6 -3.80 0.67 9.42
N VAL A 7 -4.18 0.86 8.15
CA VAL A 7 -3.22 1.07 7.05
C VAL A 7 -2.95 2.58 6.93
N PRO A 8 -1.69 3.03 7.07
CA PRO A 8 -1.34 4.43 6.81
C PRO A 8 -1.54 4.77 5.33
N ILE A 9 -2.19 5.90 5.06
CA ILE A 9 -2.43 6.43 3.71
C ILE A 9 -1.61 7.70 3.52
N THR A 10 -0.99 7.83 2.35
CA THR A 10 -0.32 9.02 1.85
C THR A 10 -0.97 9.50 0.56
N THR A 11 -0.64 10.70 0.09
CA THR A 11 -1.10 11.20 -1.20
C THR A 11 -0.49 10.35 -2.32
N THR A 12 -1.28 10.01 -3.34
CA THR A 12 -0.74 9.36 -4.54
C THR A 12 0.33 10.21 -5.19
N GLN A 13 1.36 9.54 -5.66
CA GLN A 13 2.38 10.11 -6.54
C GLN A 13 2.32 9.28 -7.84
N ASP A 14 2.82 9.77 -8.99
CA ASP A 14 2.85 9.05 -10.30
C ASP A 14 1.50 8.69 -10.95
N ALA A 15 1.52 7.67 -11.83
CA ALA A 15 0.41 7.17 -12.64
C ALA A 15 -0.79 6.71 -11.79
N LEU A 16 -0.57 6.35 -10.52
CA LEU A 16 -1.66 6.03 -9.58
C LEU A 16 -2.54 7.24 -9.25
N GLY A 17 -2.03 8.47 -9.38
CA GLY A 17 -2.83 9.68 -9.19
C GLY A 17 -4.02 9.78 -10.16
N HIS A 18 -3.96 9.09 -11.30
CA HIS A 18 -5.10 8.99 -12.22
C HIS A 18 -6.18 7.99 -11.75
N VAL A 19 -5.86 7.11 -10.80
CA VAL A 19 -6.77 6.09 -10.27
C VAL A 19 -7.46 6.58 -8.99
N HIS A 20 -6.71 7.23 -8.07
CA HIS A 20 -7.24 7.73 -6.80
C HIS A 20 -6.29 8.76 -6.16
N ASP A 21 -6.77 9.60 -5.24
CA ASP A 21 -5.98 10.67 -4.59
C ASP A 21 -5.08 10.17 -3.42
N GLY A 22 -5.29 8.93 -2.99
CA GLY A 22 -4.63 8.33 -1.83
C GLY A 22 -4.04 6.96 -2.14
N SER A 23 -2.84 6.71 -1.62
CA SER A 23 -2.12 5.44 -1.72
C SER A 23 -1.70 4.92 -0.35
N PRO A 24 -1.67 3.60 -0.14
CA PRO A 24 -1.04 3.05 1.05
C PRO A 24 0.45 3.43 1.10
N VAL A 25 0.98 3.60 2.31
CA VAL A 25 2.44 3.68 2.50
C VAL A 25 3.03 2.31 2.16
N ILE A 26 3.94 2.27 1.18
CA ILE A 26 4.60 1.05 0.72
C ILE A 26 6.01 1.02 1.31
N ILE A 27 6.31 -0.04 2.06
CA ILE A 27 7.62 -0.25 2.67
C ILE A 27 8.42 -1.20 1.74
N PRO A 28 9.62 -0.81 1.27
CA PRO A 28 10.50 -1.72 0.55
C PRO A 28 11.10 -2.77 1.51
N GLU A 29 11.43 -3.95 0.99
CA GLU A 29 11.86 -5.09 1.82
C GLU A 29 13.09 -4.79 2.68
N ASP A 30 14.01 -3.97 2.19
CA ASP A 30 15.22 -3.55 2.89
C ASP A 30 14.94 -2.64 4.11
N HIS A 31 13.74 -2.06 4.21
CA HIS A 31 13.30 -1.24 5.35
C HIS A 31 12.39 -1.99 6.34
N PHE A 32 12.09 -3.27 6.11
CA PHE A 32 11.21 -4.05 7.00
C PHE A 32 11.73 -4.14 8.43
N ALA A 33 13.04 -4.31 8.60
CA ALA A 33 13.64 -4.42 9.94
C ALA A 33 13.46 -3.13 10.75
N GLU A 34 13.63 -1.97 10.12
CA GLU A 34 13.44 -0.67 10.76
C GLU A 34 11.95 -0.40 11.03
N TRP A 35 11.09 -0.72 10.07
CA TRP A 35 9.63 -0.55 10.19
C TRP A 35 9.02 -1.41 11.32
N LEU A 36 9.52 -2.64 11.51
CA LEU A 36 9.03 -3.58 12.52
C LEU A 36 9.80 -3.51 13.85
N ASN A 37 10.73 -2.55 14.00
CA ASN A 37 11.51 -2.40 15.23
C ASN A 37 10.63 -1.87 16.38
N PRO A 38 10.35 -2.67 17.43
CA PRO A 38 9.51 -2.22 18.54
C PRO A 38 10.15 -1.12 19.40
N ASP A 39 11.48 -0.95 19.31
CA ASP A 39 12.21 0.05 20.07
C ASP A 39 12.21 1.44 19.39
N LEU A 40 11.78 1.51 18.12
CA LEU A 40 11.63 2.76 17.37
C LEU A 40 10.35 3.49 17.83
N THR A 41 10.47 4.23 18.93
CA THR A 41 9.33 4.90 19.59
C THR A 41 9.39 6.42 19.54
N ASP A 42 10.54 7.01 19.23
CA ASP A 42 10.66 8.45 19.08
C ASP A 42 9.92 8.95 17.84
N LYS A 43 9.13 10.01 18.02
CA LYS A 43 8.28 10.55 16.96
C LYS A 43 9.08 11.12 15.80
N ALA A 44 10.21 11.78 16.08
CA ALA A 44 11.04 12.38 15.04
C ALA A 44 11.71 11.30 14.20
N ASP A 45 12.16 10.22 14.83
CA ASP A 45 12.77 9.09 14.14
C ASP A 45 11.76 8.35 13.25
N VAL A 46 10.54 8.08 13.75
CA VAL A 46 9.45 7.50 12.93
C VAL A 46 9.10 8.41 11.74
N GLN A 47 9.05 9.72 11.94
CA GLN A 47 8.81 10.68 10.86
C GLN A 47 9.96 10.72 9.85
N HIS A 48 11.20 10.52 10.30
CA HIS A 48 12.36 10.45 9.44
C HIS A 48 12.29 9.21 8.54
N LEU A 49 12.00 8.04 9.12
CA LEU A 49 11.79 6.80 8.37
C LEU A 49 10.69 6.97 7.30
N ILE A 50 9.51 7.49 7.67
CA ILE A 50 8.42 7.67 6.70
C ILE A 50 8.83 8.59 5.54
N LYS A 51 9.66 9.61 5.80
CA LYS A 51 10.15 10.55 4.78
C LYS A 51 11.29 9.98 3.93
N SER A 52 12.05 9.01 4.44
CA SER A 52 13.14 8.37 3.71
C SER A 52 12.66 7.27 2.75
N LEU A 53 11.44 6.77 2.95
CA LEU A 53 10.85 5.76 2.08
C LEU A 53 10.86 6.24 0.61
N PRO A 54 11.40 5.41 -0.31
CA PRO A 54 11.40 5.76 -1.72
C PRO A 54 9.97 5.83 -2.24
N LYS A 55 9.76 6.67 -3.24
CA LYS A 55 8.50 6.67 -3.98
C LYS A 55 8.27 5.27 -4.60
N PRO A 56 7.10 4.65 -4.40
CA PRO A 56 6.83 3.36 -5.01
C PRO A 56 6.76 3.48 -6.54
N MET A 57 7.22 2.45 -7.24
CA MET A 57 7.07 2.34 -8.70
C MET A 57 6.01 1.30 -9.02
N LEU A 58 4.77 1.76 -9.25
CA LEU A 58 3.63 0.88 -9.52
C LEU A 58 3.14 1.03 -10.96
N THR A 59 2.69 -0.08 -11.54
CA THR A 59 2.05 -0.11 -12.85
C THR A 59 0.59 -0.55 -12.68
N PRO A 60 -0.40 0.35 -12.90
CA PRO A 60 -1.81 -0.03 -12.80
C PRO A 60 -2.21 -0.96 -13.95
N ARG A 61 -3.17 -1.84 -13.70
CA ARG A 61 -3.82 -2.68 -14.72
C ARG A 61 -5.33 -2.72 -14.48
N ILE A 62 -6.10 -2.79 -15.56
CA ILE A 62 -7.56 -2.94 -15.50
C ILE A 62 -7.89 -4.41 -15.23
N VAL A 63 -8.78 -4.64 -14.26
CA VAL A 63 -9.27 -5.97 -13.87
C VAL A 63 -10.79 -5.98 -13.89
N SER A 64 -11.39 -7.18 -13.92
CA SER A 64 -12.83 -7.34 -13.95
C SER A 64 -13.54 -6.68 -12.76
N SER A 65 -14.70 -6.07 -13.02
CA SER A 65 -15.60 -5.51 -12.00
C SER A 65 -16.11 -6.54 -10.98
N ARG A 66 -15.91 -7.85 -11.21
CA ARG A 66 -16.18 -8.90 -10.22
C ARG A 66 -15.46 -8.66 -8.88
N VAL A 67 -14.32 -7.96 -8.88
CA VAL A 67 -13.55 -7.64 -7.66
C VAL A 67 -14.34 -6.78 -6.66
N PHE A 68 -15.39 -6.07 -7.10
CA PHE A 68 -16.21 -5.24 -6.22
C PHE A 68 -17.06 -6.04 -5.22
N SER A 69 -17.26 -7.35 -5.45
CA SER A 69 -17.98 -8.20 -4.50
C SER A 69 -17.01 -9.02 -3.65
N VAL A 70 -17.03 -8.79 -2.34
CA VAL A 70 -16.24 -9.54 -1.34
C VAL A 70 -16.56 -11.04 -1.26
N ARG A 71 -17.62 -11.50 -1.95
CA ARG A 71 -17.96 -12.93 -2.07
C ARG A 71 -17.07 -13.66 -3.08
N ASN A 72 -16.38 -12.93 -3.96
CA ASN A 72 -15.46 -13.48 -4.92
C ASN A 72 -14.05 -13.52 -4.32
N ASN A 73 -13.33 -14.63 -4.47
CA ASN A 73 -11.94 -14.79 -3.99
C ASN A 73 -11.10 -15.69 -4.91
N GLY A 74 -11.38 -15.63 -6.21
CA GLY A 74 -10.69 -16.43 -7.22
C GLY A 74 -9.48 -15.69 -7.82
N PRO A 75 -8.49 -16.42 -8.38
CA PRO A 75 -7.29 -15.82 -8.96
C PRO A 75 -7.59 -14.90 -10.15
N GLU A 76 -8.72 -15.11 -10.84
CA GLU A 76 -9.14 -14.31 -11.99
C GLU A 76 -9.42 -12.83 -11.64
N LEU A 77 -9.60 -12.51 -10.36
CA LEU A 77 -9.88 -11.14 -9.91
C LEU A 77 -8.69 -10.19 -10.09
N ILE A 78 -7.48 -10.73 -10.27
CA ILE A 78 -6.27 -9.94 -10.48
C ILE A 78 -5.71 -10.07 -11.91
N GLU A 79 -6.36 -10.86 -12.77
CA GLU A 79 -6.02 -10.99 -14.19
C GLU A 79 -6.47 -9.75 -14.97
N SER A 80 -5.66 -9.37 -15.97
CA SER A 80 -6.00 -8.24 -16.84
C SER A 80 -7.27 -8.52 -17.63
N GLU A 81 -8.21 -7.57 -17.63
CA GLU A 81 -9.41 -7.68 -18.45
C GLU A 81 -9.05 -7.55 -19.94
N LYS A 82 -9.62 -8.43 -20.77
CA LYS A 82 -9.48 -8.33 -22.23
C LYS A 82 -10.48 -7.30 -22.74
N ILE A 83 -9.97 -6.11 -23.05
CA ILE A 83 -10.73 -5.02 -23.69
C ILE A 83 -10.65 -5.21 -25.20
#